data_AF-A0A1H1PIA7-F1
#
_entry.id   AF-A0A1H1PIA7-F1
#
_cell.length_a   1.000
_cell.length_b   1.000
_cell.length_c   1.000
_cell.angle_alpha   90.00
_cell.angle_beta   90.00
_cell.angle_gamma   90.00
#
_symmetry.space_group_name_H-M   'P 1'
#
loop_
_entity.id
_entity.type
_entity.pdbx_description
1 polymer ?
#
loop_
_entity_poly.entity_id
_entity_poly.type
_entity_poly.pdbx_seq_one_letter_code
_entity_poly.pdbx_strand_id
1 'polypeptide(L)'
;MPLRNDYIQAVPIERGLFAVQLSDSGWSVADGPGIQMVSMSNLPAAGFHVPVRFDSREQAERAIITGPHEDFSTSRGSAWVKHCLSAGGAYEADYEQRRGPSDLSQRSG
;
A
#
# COMPACT_ATOMS: atom_id res chain seq x y z
N MET A 1 10.74 4.36 -13.65
CA MET A 1 10.08 3.32 -12.83
C MET A 1 9.08 4.04 -11.95
N PRO A 2 7.78 3.71 -11.97
CA PRO A 2 6.81 4.34 -11.08
C PRO A 2 7.23 4.05 -9.63
N LEU A 3 7.24 5.09 -8.81
CA LEU A 3 7.58 4.99 -7.40
C LEU A 3 6.46 4.20 -6.69
N ARG A 4 6.81 3.32 -5.75
CA ARG A 4 5.86 2.31 -5.19
C ARG A 4 4.72 2.89 -4.34
N ASN A 5 4.78 4.18 -4.03
CA ASN A 5 3.75 4.95 -3.36
C ASN A 5 3.37 6.20 -4.18
N ASP A 6 3.44 6.07 -5.50
CA ASP A 6 3.00 7.02 -6.51
C ASP A 6 1.51 6.81 -6.81
N TYR A 7 0.67 7.24 -5.87
CA TYR A 7 -0.77 7.10 -5.98
C TYR A 7 -1.34 8.23 -6.86
N ILE A 8 -2.34 7.90 -7.68
CA ILE A 8 -3.14 8.90 -8.39
C ILE A 8 -4.01 9.68 -7.40
N GLN A 9 -4.57 8.94 -6.42
CA GLN A 9 -5.48 9.49 -5.44
C GLN A 9 -5.25 8.81 -4.08
N ALA A 10 -5.37 9.58 -3.00
CA ALA A 10 -5.40 9.06 -1.64
C ALA A 10 -6.57 9.70 -0.88
N VAL A 11 -7.43 8.86 -0.33
CA VAL A 11 -8.61 9.28 0.44
C VAL A 11 -8.39 8.89 1.90
N PRO A 12 -8.25 9.85 2.82
CA PRO A 12 -8.14 9.53 4.24
C PRO A 12 -9.46 8.95 4.74
N ILE A 13 -9.40 7.82 5.43
CA ILE A 13 -10.58 7.15 5.99
C ILE A 13 -10.56 7.25 7.52
N GLU A 14 -9.70 6.48 8.18
CA GLU A 14 -9.53 6.52 9.64
C GLU A 14 -8.21 5.86 10.06
N ARG A 15 -7.81 5.99 11.33
CA ARG A 15 -6.60 5.35 11.89
C ARG A 15 -5.30 5.68 11.15
N GLY A 16 -5.27 6.84 10.46
CA GLY A 16 -4.14 7.23 9.61
C GLY A 16 -4.03 6.41 8.32
N LEU A 17 -5.09 5.66 7.97
CA LEU A 17 -5.15 4.84 6.76
C LEU A 17 -5.90 5.56 5.63
N PHE A 18 -5.49 5.23 4.42
CA PHE A 18 -5.95 5.84 3.19
C PHE A 18 -6.42 4.75 2.21
N ALA A 19 -7.56 4.99 1.56
CA ALA A 19 -7.91 4.29 0.33
C ALA A 19 -7.17 4.97 -0.83
N VAL A 20 -6.28 4.24 -1.49
CA VAL A 20 -5.38 4.80 -2.52
C VAL A 20 -5.67 4.19 -3.88
N GLN A 21 -5.66 5.03 -4.92
CA GLN A 21 -5.77 4.60 -6.31
C GLN A 21 -4.39 4.53 -6.95
N LEU A 22 -4.08 3.38 -7.54
CA LEU A 22 -2.83 3.12 -8.25
C LEU A 22 -2.92 3.50 -9.73
N SER A 23 -1.76 3.55 -10.39
CA SER A 23 -1.65 3.94 -11.80
C SER A 23 -2.45 3.08 -12.79
N ASP A 24 -2.78 1.84 -12.39
CA ASP A 24 -3.55 0.87 -13.17
C ASP A 24 -5.06 0.91 -12.85
N SER A 25 -5.52 2.03 -12.28
CA SER A 25 -6.88 2.28 -11.81
C SER A 25 -7.37 1.38 -10.68
N GLY A 26 -6.54 0.46 -10.16
CA GLY A 26 -6.87 -0.36 -9.01
C GLY A 26 -6.82 0.43 -7.72
N TRP A 27 -7.55 -0.07 -6.71
CA TRP A 27 -7.57 0.51 -5.37
C TRP A 27 -6.83 -0.37 -4.37
N SER A 28 -6.24 0.24 -3.35
CA SER A 28 -5.60 -0.46 -2.24
C SER A 28 -5.70 0.34 -0.95
N VAL A 29 -5.15 -0.19 0.13
CA VAL A 29 -5.11 0.43 1.46
C VAL A 29 -3.66 0.78 1.79
N ALA A 30 -3.40 2.01 2.24
CA ALA A 30 -2.09 2.49 2.62
C ALA A 30 -2.09 3.19 4.00
N ASP A 31 -0.93 3.24 4.64
CA ASP A 31 -0.68 4.03 5.87
C ASP A 31 -0.22 5.47 5.59
N GLY A 32 -0.49 5.97 4.39
CA GLY A 32 -0.19 7.35 4.04
C GLY A 32 -0.58 7.71 2.60
N PRO A 33 -0.54 9.01 2.27
CA PRO A 33 -1.06 9.54 1.01
C PRO A 33 -0.14 9.36 -0.19
N GLY A 34 1.07 8.81 0.01
CA GLY A 34 2.05 8.61 -1.05
C GLY A 34 2.92 9.83 -1.36
N ILE A 35 3.97 9.62 -2.17
CA ILE A 35 5.05 10.60 -2.36
C ILE A 35 4.65 11.82 -3.18
N GLN A 36 3.72 11.69 -4.13
CA GLN A 36 3.29 12.83 -4.96
C GLN A 36 2.44 13.83 -4.18
N MET A 37 1.85 13.37 -3.07
CA MET A 37 0.90 14.14 -2.28
C MET A 37 1.53 14.73 -1.01
N VAL A 38 2.81 14.46 -0.77
CA VAL A 38 3.57 15.07 0.33
C VAL A 38 4.65 15.98 -0.22
N SER A 39 4.95 17.05 0.51
CA SER A 39 6.11 17.89 0.20
C SER A 39 7.41 17.11 0.39
N MET A 40 8.50 17.51 -0.28
CA MET A 40 9.80 16.82 -0.15
C MET A 40 10.27 16.69 1.30
N SER A 41 9.98 17.68 2.15
CA SER A 41 10.33 17.65 3.58
C SER A 41 9.53 16.61 4.38
N ASN A 42 8.37 16.18 3.86
CA ASN A 42 7.46 15.23 4.48
C ASN A 42 7.45 13.85 3.79
N LEU A 43 8.44 13.55 2.94
CA LEU A 43 8.61 12.23 2.33
C LEU A 43 8.55 11.07 3.33
N PRO A 44 9.05 11.18 4.58
CA PRO A 44 8.89 10.10 5.56
C PRO A 44 7.44 9.78 5.94
N ALA A 45 6.50 10.71 5.71
CA ALA A 45 5.07 10.49 5.92
C ALA A 45 4.36 9.88 4.69
N ALA A 46 5.08 9.66 3.59
CA ALA A 46 4.55 8.95 2.44
C ALA A 46 4.43 7.45 2.77
N GLY A 47 3.21 7.01 3.09
CA GLY A 47 2.93 5.62 3.39
C GLY A 47 2.97 4.68 2.19
N PHE A 48 2.91 3.39 2.48
CA PHE A 48 2.91 2.27 1.54
C PHE A 48 1.60 1.51 1.60
N HIS A 49 1.20 0.96 0.46
CA HIS A 49 -0.01 0.15 0.36
C HIS A 49 0.27 -1.33 0.59
N VAL A 50 -0.78 -2.08 0.97
CA VAL A 50 -0.76 -3.55 1.03
C VAL A 50 -0.73 -4.15 -0.40
N PRO A 51 -0.16 -5.36 -0.59
CA PRO A 51 -0.18 -6.06 -1.87
C PRO A 51 -1.55 -6.68 -2.21
N VAL A 52 -2.60 -5.87 -2.13
CA VAL A 52 -3.99 -6.26 -2.40
C VAL A 52 -4.65 -5.20 -3.26
N ARG A 53 -5.25 -5.65 -4.36
CA ARG A 53 -6.04 -4.85 -5.29
C ARG A 53 -7.53 -5.01 -4.98
N PHE A 54 -8.23 -3.89 -4.93
CA PHE A 54 -9.69 -3.80 -4.98
C PHE A 54 -10.12 -3.16 -6.30
N ASP A 55 -11.29 -3.55 -6.80
CA ASP A 55 -11.83 -3.01 -8.05
C ASP A 55 -12.42 -1.60 -7.90
N SER A 56 -12.71 -1.20 -6.66
CA SER A 56 -13.41 0.05 -6.37
C SER A 56 -12.90 0.69 -5.09
N ARG A 57 -13.07 2.01 -5.03
CA ARG A 57 -12.77 2.82 -3.85
C ARG A 57 -13.54 2.32 -2.63
N GLU A 58 -14.84 2.09 -2.80
CA GLU A 58 -15.77 1.71 -1.72
C GLU A 58 -15.36 0.38 -1.07
N GLN A 59 -14.80 -0.55 -1.83
CA GLN A 59 -14.25 -1.80 -1.28
C GLN A 59 -13.02 -1.55 -0.41
N ALA A 60 -12.08 -0.72 -0.87
CA ALA A 60 -10.90 -0.35 -0.08
C ALA A 60 -11.29 0.41 1.20
N GLU A 61 -12.24 1.34 1.11
CA GLU A 61 -12.77 2.06 2.28
C GLU A 61 -13.41 1.10 3.29
N ARG A 62 -14.25 0.17 2.82
CA ARG A 62 -14.89 -0.83 3.68
C ARG A 62 -13.86 -1.77 4.32
N ALA A 63 -12.80 -2.14 3.59
CA ALA A 63 -11.72 -2.96 4.12
C ALA A 63 -10.97 -2.24 5.24
N ILE A 64 -10.80 -0.92 5.13
CA ILE A 64 -10.26 -0.09 6.23
C ILE A 64 -11.23 -0.11 7.41
N ILE A 65 -12.49 0.25 7.22
CA ILE A 65 -13.49 0.38 8.32
C ILE A 65 -13.63 -0.93 9.12
N THR A 66 -13.66 -2.07 8.43
CA THR A 66 -13.81 -3.39 9.04
C THR A 66 -12.47 -4.03 9.42
N GLY A 67 -11.36 -3.32 9.20
CA GLY A 67 -10.00 -3.81 9.36
C GLY A 67 -9.58 -4.03 10.82
N PRO A 68 -8.54 -4.85 11.03
CA PRO A 68 -8.07 -5.22 12.37
C PRO A 68 -7.57 -4.00 13.17
N HIS A 69 -7.58 -4.12 14.49
CA HIS A 69 -7.03 -3.11 15.40
C HIS A 69 -5.49 -3.19 15.54
N GLU A 70 -4.86 -4.18 14.92
CA GLU A 70 -3.42 -4.38 14.91
C GLU A 70 -2.70 -3.29 14.08
N ASP A 71 -1.41 -3.12 14.36
CA ASP A 71 -0.55 -2.21 13.61
C ASP A 71 -0.58 -2.52 12.12
N PHE A 72 -0.63 -1.45 11.33
CA PHE A 72 -0.64 -1.57 9.88
C PHE A 72 0.68 -2.16 9.38
N SER A 73 0.57 -3.16 8.50
CA SER A 73 1.73 -3.82 7.91
C SER A 73 1.41 -4.31 6.52
N THR A 74 2.26 -3.95 5.57
CA THR A 74 2.19 -4.35 4.16
C THR A 74 2.76 -5.75 3.90
N SER A 75 3.30 -6.41 4.93
CA SER A 75 3.88 -7.75 4.79
C SER A 75 2.81 -8.77 4.45
N ARG A 76 3.05 -9.66 3.48
CA ARG A 76 2.11 -10.68 3.01
C ARG A 76 1.39 -11.48 4.10
N GLY A 77 2.08 -11.75 5.22
CA GLY A 77 1.55 -12.52 6.34
C GLY A 77 0.77 -11.71 7.38
N SER A 78 0.69 -10.39 7.23
CA SER A 78 0.08 -9.50 8.22
C SER A 78 -1.43 -9.72 8.33
N ALA A 79 -1.99 -9.34 9.48
CA ALA A 79 -3.42 -9.35 9.71
C ALA A 79 -4.15 -8.46 8.69
N TRP A 80 -3.57 -7.32 8.34
CA TRP A 80 -4.12 -6.39 7.34
C TRP A 80 -4.19 -6.99 5.94
N VAL A 81 -3.13 -7.66 5.45
CA VAL A 81 -3.16 -8.31 4.13
C VAL A 81 -4.20 -9.43 4.12
N LYS A 82 -4.20 -10.29 5.14
CA LYS A 82 -5.18 -11.39 5.27
C LYS A 82 -6.62 -10.87 5.30
N HIS A 83 -6.86 -9.80 6.06
CA HIS A 83 -8.16 -9.15 6.14
C HIS A 83 -8.59 -8.58 4.78
N CYS A 84 -7.71 -7.84 4.10
CA CYS A 84 -8.02 -7.26 2.79
C CYS A 84 -8.39 -8.33 1.76
N LEU A 85 -7.71 -9.49 1.78
CA LEU A 85 -8.08 -10.63 0.94
C LEU A 85 -9.45 -11.21 1.32
N SER A 86 -9.74 -11.36 2.61
CA SER A 86 -11.05 -11.83 3.06
C SER A 86 -12.18 -10.83 2.79
N ALA A 87 -11.85 -9.54 2.67
CA ALA A 87 -12.78 -8.46 2.36
C ALA A 87 -13.11 -8.35 0.85
N GLY A 88 -12.58 -9.26 0.03
CA GLY A 88 -12.84 -9.33 -1.42
C GLY A 88 -11.72 -8.77 -2.29
N GLY A 89 -10.60 -8.35 -1.70
CA GLY A 89 -9.43 -7.93 -2.47
C GLY A 89 -8.69 -9.12 -3.10
N ALA A 90 -8.07 -8.88 -4.25
CA ALA A 90 -7.20 -9.84 -4.91
C ALA A 90 -5.74 -9.56 -4.58
N TYR A 91 -4.97 -10.60 -4.29
CA TYR A 91 -3.53 -10.44 -4.07
C TYR A 91 -2.84 -10.05 -5.37
N GLU A 92 -2.04 -8.99 -5.34
CA GLU A 92 -1.29 -8.52 -6.50
C GLU A 92 0.20 -8.50 -6.17
N ALA A 93 0.96 -9.40 -6.80
CA ALA A 93 2.37 -9.58 -6.49
C ALA A 93 3.21 -8.38 -6.95
N ASP A 94 2.77 -7.67 -7.99
CA ASP A 94 3.45 -6.47 -8.44
C ASP A 94 3.31 -5.29 -7.47
N TYR A 95 2.34 -5.36 -6.55
CA TYR A 95 2.18 -4.38 -5.46
C TYR A 95 3.08 -4.71 -4.26
N GLU A 96 3.64 -5.92 -4.19
CA GLU A 96 4.58 -6.24 -3.13
C GLU A 96 5.80 -5.34 -3.22
N GLN A 97 6.22 -4.85 -2.06
CA GLN A 97 7.56 -4.32 -1.92
C GLN A 97 8.54 -5.45 -2.23
N ARG A 98 9.08 -5.51 -3.46
CA ARG A 98 10.27 -6.33 -3.69
C ARG A 98 11.33 -5.81 -2.74
N ARG A 99 11.57 -6.54 -1.64
CA ARG A 99 12.84 -6.46 -0.92
C ARG A 99 13.87 -6.82 -1.97
N GLY A 100 14.59 -5.83 -2.48
CA GLY A 100 15.66 -6.11 -3.42
C GLY A 100 16.62 -7.11 -2.78
N PRO A 101 17.30 -7.96 -3.56
CA PRO A 101 18.48 -8.61 -3.04
C PRO A 101 19.39 -7.51 -2.50
N SER A 102 20.04 -7.79 -1.36
CA SER A 102 21.21 -7.05 -0.93
C SER A 102 22.33 -7.23 -1.97
N ASP A 103 22.21 -6.62 -3.16
CA ASP A 103 23.22 -6.68 -4.22
C ASP A 103 24.25 -5.55 -4.03
N LEU A 104 24.87 -5.53 -2.85
CA LEU A 104 26.10 -4.78 -2.59
C LEU A 104 27.32 -5.71 -2.54
N SER A 105 27.22 -6.94 -3.04
CA SER A 105 28.26 -7.94 -2.85
C SER A 105 28.62 -8.71 -4.11
N GLN A 106 28.88 -8.07 -5.25
CA GLN A 106 29.85 -8.56 -6.24
C GLN A 106 30.46 -7.41 -7.04
N ARG A 107 31.43 -6.71 -6.43
CA ARG A 107 32.50 -6.06 -7.19
C ARG A 107 33.80 -6.81 -6.86
N SER A 108 34.03 -7.89 -7.59
CA SER A 108 35.35 -8.50 -7.74
C SER A 108 35.63 -8.52 -9.24
N GLY A 109 36.69 -7.80 -9.63
CA GLY A 109 37.10 -7.55 -11.00
C GLY A 109 37.99 -6.34 -11.03
#